data_AF-A0A842VVF7-F1
#
_entry.id   AF-A0A842VVF7-F1
#
_cell.length_a   1.000
_cell.length_b   1.000
_cell.length_c   1.000
_cell.angle_alpha   90.00
_cell.angle_beta   90.00
_cell.angle_gamma   90.00
#
_symmetry.space_group_name_H-M   'P 1'
#
loop_
_entity.id
_entity.type
_entity.pdbx_description
1 polymer ?
#
loop_
_entity_poly.entity_id
_entity_poly.type
_entity_poly.pdbx_seq_one_letter_code
_entity_poly.pdbx_strand_id
1 'polypeptide(L)' 'MSSKTEEKKEVEQPQAKIWRILAVDPRRCIGCEICESVCAFAHDEVFNPINSRINRIRIEPVINNAMSCLKCKDPDCVV' A
#
# COMPACT_ATOMS: atom_id res chain seq x y z
N MET A 1 13.35 -38.72 29.96
CA MET A 1 12.18 -38.33 29.15
C MET A 1 12.30 -36.85 28.91
N SER A 2 12.23 -36.46 27.63
CA SER A 2 12.23 -35.13 26.98
C SER A 2 12.37 -33.89 27.87
N SER A 3 13.23 -32.94 27.57
CA SER A 3 13.34 -32.29 26.25
C SER A 3 14.74 -31.69 26.04
N LYS A 4 15.25 -31.92 24.83
CA LYS A 4 16.52 -31.45 24.31
C LYS A 4 16.50 -29.92 24.17
N THR A 5 17.60 -29.30 24.59
CA THR A 5 18.37 -28.28 23.85
C THR A 5 17.61 -27.55 22.74
N GLU A 6 17.14 -26.34 23.01
CA GLU A 6 16.73 -25.40 21.95
C GLU A 6 17.92 -24.52 21.59
N GLU A 7 18.71 -25.11 20.71
CA GLU A 7 19.78 -24.55 19.91
C GLU A 7 19.33 -23.22 19.27
N LYS A 8 20.05 -22.15 19.57
CA LYS A 8 20.00 -20.88 18.85
C LYS A 8 20.38 -21.15 17.39
N LYS A 9 19.41 -21.48 16.55
CA LYS A 9 19.56 -21.36 15.11
C LYS A 9 19.27 -19.93 14.73
N GLU A 10 20.35 -19.18 14.63
CA GLU A 10 20.48 -17.97 13.84
C GLU A 10 19.83 -18.28 12.48
N VAL A 11 18.61 -17.78 12.28
CA VAL A 11 17.92 -17.89 11.00
C VAL A 11 18.67 -16.97 10.06
N GLU A 12 19.64 -17.53 9.35
CA GLU A 12 20.29 -16.91 8.21
C GLU A 12 19.21 -16.70 7.14
N GLN A 13 18.55 -15.54 7.20
CA GLN A 13 17.51 -15.18 6.26
C GLN A 13 18.17 -14.91 4.90
N PRO A 14 17.87 -15.69 3.86
CA PRO A 14 18.40 -15.42 2.52
C PRO A 14 17.86 -14.06 2.10
N GLN A 15 18.75 -13.08 1.94
CA GLN A 15 18.49 -11.67 1.62
C GLN A 15 17.09 -11.42 1.02
N ALA A 16 16.08 -11.29 1.89
CA ALA A 16 14.70 -11.26 1.45
C ALA A 16 14.50 -9.92 0.75
N LYS A 17 14.13 -9.94 -0.53
CA LYS A 17 13.81 -8.73 -1.29
C LYS A 17 12.72 -7.97 -0.53
N ILE A 18 13.07 -6.83 0.09
CA ILE A 18 12.15 -6.07 0.93
C ILE A 18 11.13 -5.38 0.03
N TRP A 19 9.89 -5.85 0.07
CA TRP A 19 8.76 -5.19 -0.58
C TRP A 19 8.24 -4.08 0.32
N ARG A 20 8.27 -2.83 -0.17
CA ARG A 20 7.68 -1.70 0.53
C ARG A 20 6.17 -1.70 0.30
N ILE A 21 5.42 -1.83 1.39
CA ILE A 21 3.95 -1.83 1.38
C ILE A 21 3.46 -0.50 1.95
N LEU A 22 2.49 0.12 1.29
CA LEU A 22 1.75 1.26 1.82
C LEU A 22 0.50 0.74 2.54
N ALA A 23 0.44 0.92 3.85
CA ALA A 23 -0.72 0.59 4.66
C ALA A 23 -1.55 1.86 4.95
N VAL A 24 -2.85 1.79 4.74
CA VAL A 24 -3.80 2.87 5.02
C VAL A 24 -4.73 2.42 6.15
N ASP A 25 -4.90 3.25 7.19
CA ASP A 25 -5.89 3.04 8.25
C ASP A 25 -7.18 3.81 7.88
N PRO A 26 -8.27 3.11 7.49
CA PRO A 26 -9.52 3.76 7.08
C PRO A 26 -10.14 4.63 8.17
N ARG A 27 -9.89 4.33 9.45
CA ARG A 27 -10.45 5.08 10.60
C ARG A 27 -9.88 6.50 10.71
N ARG A 28 -8.72 6.74 10.08
CA ARG A 28 -8.06 8.05 10.06
C ARG A 28 -8.32 8.81 8.75
N CYS A 29 -8.94 8.17 7.78
CA CYS A 29 -9.24 8.80 6.50
C CYS A 29 -10.47 9.70 6.63
N ILE A 30 -10.29 11.01 6.43
CA ILE A 30 -11.40 11.98 6.44
C ILE A 30 -11.97 12.26 5.04
N GLY A 31 -11.47 11.57 4.00
CA GLY A 31 -11.96 11.73 2.64
C GLY A 31 -11.55 13.04 1.93
N CYS A 32 -10.45 13.68 2.34
CA CYS A 32 -10.01 15.00 1.86
C CYS A 32 -9.43 15.05 0.42
N GLU A 33 -9.26 13.92 -0.26
CA GLU A 33 -8.80 13.82 -1.66
C GLU A 33 -7.36 14.32 -1.95
N ILE A 34 -6.66 14.87 -0.97
CA ILE A 34 -5.31 15.44 -1.16
C ILE A 34 -4.31 14.39 -1.68
N CYS A 35 -4.40 13.15 -1.19
CA CYS A 35 -3.52 12.07 -1.62
C CYS A 35 -3.69 11.74 -3.11
N GLU A 36 -4.91 11.84 -3.64
CA GLU A 36 -5.23 11.59 -5.04
C GLU A 36 -4.67 12.70 -5.92
N SER A 37 -4.93 13.96 -5.56
CA SER A 37 -4.43 15.15 -6.27
C SER A 37 -2.91 15.25 -6.29
N VAL A 38 -2.24 15.01 -5.16
CA VAL A 38 -0.78 15.06 -5.07
C VAL A 38 -0.15 13.92 -5.88
N CYS A 39 -0.75 12.73 -5.87
CA CYS A 39 -0.23 11.60 -6.65
C CYS A 39 -0.35 11.84 -8.16
N ALA A 40 -1.48 12.37 -8.62
CA ALA A 40 -1.64 12.75 -10.03
C ALA A 40 -0.62 13.82 -10.45
N PHE A 41 -0.47 14.88 -9.65
CA PHE A 41 0.49 15.93 -9.94
C PHE A 41 1.94 15.44 -9.93
N ALA A 42 2.31 14.58 -8.98
CA ALA A 42 3.67 14.04 -8.88
C ALA A 42 4.10 13.16 -10.07
N HIS A 43 3.15 12.64 -10.85
CA HIS A 43 3.43 11.74 -11.96
C HIS A 43 3.13 12.34 -13.34
N ASP A 44 2.05 13.11 -13.45
CA ASP A 44 1.55 13.59 -14.73
C ASP A 44 1.51 15.13 -14.80
N GLU A 45 2.01 15.83 -13.76
CA GLU A 45 2.10 17.29 -13.65
C GLU A 45 0.75 18.04 -13.80
N VAL A 46 -0.36 17.30 -13.68
CA VAL A 46 -1.72 17.80 -13.80
C VAL A 46 -2.51 17.37 -12.56
N PHE A 47 -3.29 18.30 -12.01
CA PHE A 47 -4.26 18.01 -10.95
C PHE A 47 -5.52 17.33 -11.54
N ASN A 48 -5.36 16.10 -12.02
CA ASN A 48 -6.45 15.28 -12.52
C ASN A 48 -6.55 13.96 -11.72
N PRO A 49 -7.57 13.80 -10.86
CA PRO A 49 -7.79 12.59 -10.07
C PRO A 49 -7.81 11.29 -10.88
N ILE A 50 -8.31 11.34 -12.14
CA ILE A 50 -8.36 10.18 -13.05
C ILE A 50 -6.97 9.61 -13.33
N ASN A 51 -5.93 10.45 -13.31
CA ASN A 51 -4.55 10.04 -13.55
C ASN A 51 -3.85 9.52 -12.28
N SER A 52 -4.52 9.63 -11.13
CA SER A 52 -3.94 9.24 -9.85
C SER A 52 -3.75 7.73 -9.73
N ARG A 53 -2.67 7.32 -9.06
CA ARG A 53 -2.44 5.93 -8.65
C ARG A 53 -2.96 5.66 -7.24
N ILE A 54 -3.65 6.61 -6.62
CA ILE A 54 -4.33 6.46 -5.32
C ILE A 54 -5.76 6.93 -5.48
N ASN A 55 -6.72 6.02 -5.35
CA ASN A 55 -8.14 6.32 -5.46
C ASN A 55 -8.79 6.37 -4.09
N ARG A 56 -9.56 7.43 -3.84
CA ARG A 56 -10.43 7.52 -2.66
C ARG A 56 -11.64 6.61 -2.82
N ILE A 57 -11.99 5.89 -1.75
CA ILE A 57 -13.26 5.21 -1.59
C ILE A 57 -14.05 5.96 -0.52
N ARG A 58 -15.21 6.47 -0.91
CA ARG A 58 -16.15 7.15 -0.01
C ARG A 58 -17.51 6.46 -0.10
N ILE A 59 -17.82 5.67 0.91
CA ILE A 59 -19.11 5.02 1.07
C ILE A 59 -19.69 5.56 2.37
N GLU A 60 -20.45 6.64 2.29
CA GLU A 60 -21.03 7.30 3.46
C GLU A 60 -22.25 6.53 4.00
N PRO A 61 -22.42 6.41 5.33
CA PRO A 61 -21.52 6.84 6.42
C PRO A 61 -20.51 5.75 6.85
N VAL A 62 -20.35 4.71 6.04
CA VAL A 62 -19.72 3.44 6.43
C VAL A 62 -18.20 3.53 6.47
N ILE A 63 -17.57 4.03 5.40
CA ILE A 63 -16.11 4.00 5.27
C ILE A 63 -15.59 5.09 4.34
N ASN A 64 -14.51 5.72 4.78
CA ASN A 64 -13.57 6.46 3.96
C ASN A 64 -12.26 5.68 3.91
N ASN A 65 -11.72 5.45 2.72
CA ASN A 65 -10.44 4.78 2.54
C ASN A 65 -9.68 5.36 1.36
N ALA A 66 -8.36 5.19 1.34
CA ALA A 66 -7.53 5.48 0.18
C ALA A 66 -6.90 4.17 -0.30
N MET A 67 -7.21 3.77 -1.52
CA MET A 67 -6.70 2.57 -2.15
C MET A 67 -5.60 2.95 -3.13
N SER A 68 -4.36 2.59 -2.80
CA SER A 68 -3.22 2.82 -3.69
C SER A 68 -3.00 1.66 -4.65
N CYS A 69 -2.47 1.95 -5.83
CA CYS A 69 -1.84 0.96 -6.71
C CYS A 69 -0.78 0.17 -5.93
N LEU A 70 -0.85 -1.15 -6.02
CA LEU A 70 0.04 -2.08 -5.33
C LEU A 70 1.47 -2.10 -5.90
N LYS A 71 1.69 -1.48 -7.06
CA LYS A 71 2.95 -1.57 -7.83
C LYS A 71 3.38 -3.03 -8.00
N CYS A 72 2.47 -3.82 -8.58
CA CYS A 72 2.68 -5.24 -8.86
C CYS A 72 3.98 -5.43 -9.66
N LYS A 73 4.68 -6.54 -9.39
CA LYS A 73 5.90 -6.92 -10.15
C LYS A 73 5.59 -7.11 -11.64
N ASP A 74 4.44 -7.70 -11.91
CA ASP A 74 3.93 -8.08 -13.22
C ASP A 74 2.46 -7.64 -13.28
N PRO A 75 2.17 -6.40 -13.75
CA PRO A 75 0.83 -5.82 -13.70
C PRO A 75 0.01 -6.14 -14.96
N ASP A 76 -1.07 -6.91 -14.82
CA ASP A 76 -2.01 -7.18 -15.92
C ASP A 76 -2.81 -5.93 -16.37
N CYS A 77 -2.94 -4.94 -15.49
CA CYS A 77 -3.74 -3.75 -15.74
C CYS A 77 -3.05 -2.68 -16.59
N VAL A 78 -1.77 -2.88 -16.94
CA VAL A 78 -0.99 -1.99 -17.81
C VAL A 78 -0.73 -2.73 -19.12
N VAL A 79 -1.80 -2.94 -19.88
CA VAL A 79 -1.79 -3.51 -21.24
C VAL A 79 -1.83 -2.42 -22.29
#